data_AF-A0A5C5WW99-F1
#
_entry.id   AF-A0A5C5WW99-F1
#
_cell.length_a   1.000
_cell.length_b   1.000
_cell.length_c   1.000
_cell.angle_alpha   90.00
_cell.angle_beta   90.00
_cell.angle_gamma   90.00
#
_symmetry.space_group_name_H-M   'P 1'
#
loop_
_entity.id
_entity.type
_entity.pdbx_description
1 polymer ?
#
loop_
_entity_poly.entity_id
_entity_poly.type
_entity_poly.pdbx_seq_one_letter_code
_entity_poly.pdbx_strand_id
1 'polypeptide(L)'
;MKRLMTSLMALAMIASVSVADEAASGTEKACSGKTCALEGSACSGAGCPIETAMSKLPAMTYLVGTESTSCSVSAEKLSAEHNVPVKYVAMKKTFDSKADAMSALAEETEQFVSTFVSTKKCDVSGKFTVAGKELCCEVMAGERAEIAKKAMDSVEMTYLVGTEECSCPNQAATLAKASGTEKQFVIAGEKTCCSIDARVRLAHAKYKAAVTALAKADAPADNDEEESANL
;
A
#
# COMPACT_ATOMS: atom_id res chain seq x y z
N MET A 1 -22.37 -29.67 37.90
CA MET A 1 -23.76 -29.27 38.12
C MET A 1 -24.37 -28.94 36.76
N LYS A 2 -25.35 -29.75 36.34
CA LYS A 2 -26.09 -29.61 35.07
C LYS A 2 -27.04 -28.41 35.18
N ARG A 3 -27.02 -27.49 34.19
CA ARG A 3 -28.14 -26.57 33.94
C ARG A 3 -28.68 -26.83 32.54
N LEU A 4 -29.92 -27.32 32.56
CA LEU A 4 -30.84 -27.56 31.45
C LEU A 4 -31.43 -26.24 30.94
N MET A 5 -31.74 -26.23 29.64
CA MET A 5 -32.89 -25.58 28.96
C MET A 5 -32.97 -24.03 29.05
N THR A 6 -33.37 -23.29 28.02
CA THR A 6 -34.68 -23.44 27.37
C THR A 6 -34.71 -22.65 26.05
N SER A 7 -35.33 -23.30 25.06
CA SER A 7 -35.93 -22.79 23.83
C SER A 7 -36.58 -21.40 23.93
N LEU A 8 -36.46 -20.58 22.88
CA LEU A 8 -37.63 -19.94 22.26
C LEU A 8 -37.32 -19.52 20.81
N MET A 9 -37.98 -20.19 19.87
CA MET A 9 -38.14 -19.74 18.48
C MET A 9 -38.94 -18.43 18.44
N ALA A 10 -38.46 -17.44 17.69
CA ALA A 10 -39.27 -16.33 17.21
C ALA A 10 -39.23 -16.31 15.68
N LEU A 11 -40.35 -16.75 15.11
CA LEU A 11 -40.72 -16.70 13.71
C LEU A 11 -41.28 -15.29 13.42
N ALA A 12 -40.70 -14.52 12.49
CA ALA A 12 -41.35 -13.30 12.00
C ALA A 12 -40.89 -12.88 10.59
N MET A 13 -41.79 -13.18 9.65
CA MET A 13 -42.17 -12.42 8.45
C MET A 13 -41.11 -11.90 7.47
N ILE A 14 -41.11 -12.59 6.33
CA ILE A 14 -40.63 -12.17 5.02
C ILE A 14 -41.54 -11.03 4.50
N ALA A 15 -40.96 -9.85 4.30
CA ALA A 15 -41.53 -8.81 3.45
C ALA A 15 -40.79 -8.85 2.11
N SER A 16 -41.51 -9.28 1.08
CA SER A 16 -41.10 -9.27 -0.33
C SER A 16 -41.05 -7.83 -0.84
N VAL A 17 -39.83 -7.31 -1.04
CA VAL A 17 -39.59 -6.08 -1.82
C VAL A 17 -39.04 -6.50 -3.17
N SER A 18 -39.88 -6.37 -4.19
CA SER A 18 -39.51 -6.39 -5.60
C SER A 18 -38.71 -5.13 -5.93
N VAL A 19 -37.42 -5.29 -6.20
CA VAL A 19 -36.57 -4.25 -6.80
C VAL A 19 -36.40 -4.52 -8.28
N ALA A 20 -36.68 -3.46 -9.05
CA ALA A 20 -36.66 -3.41 -10.48
C ALA A 20 -35.24 -3.63 -11.05
N ASP A 21 -35.23 -4.33 -12.17
CA ASP A 21 -34.10 -4.53 -13.06
C ASP A 21 -33.76 -3.18 -13.74
N GLU A 22 -32.73 -2.50 -13.25
CA GLU A 22 -32.09 -1.39 -13.99
C GLU A 22 -30.78 -1.91 -14.60
N ALA A 23 -30.85 -2.17 -15.90
CA ALA A 23 -29.71 -2.38 -16.77
C ALA A 23 -28.85 -1.11 -16.83
N ALA A 24 -27.86 -1.01 -15.94
CA ALA A 24 -26.83 0.00 -16.01
C ALA A 24 -25.75 -0.40 -17.03
N SER A 25 -25.93 0.12 -18.24
CA SER A 25 -24.92 0.27 -19.29
C SER A 25 -23.56 0.66 -18.72
N GLY A 26 -22.53 -0.08 -19.11
CA GLY A 26 -21.15 0.14 -18.72
C GLY A 26 -20.66 1.56 -19.01
N THR A 27 -20.22 2.22 -17.96
CA THR A 27 -19.23 3.30 -18.06
C THR A 27 -17.99 2.81 -17.34
N GLU A 28 -16.95 2.55 -18.12
CA GLU A 28 -15.59 2.33 -17.64
C GLU A 28 -15.25 3.44 -16.65
N LYS A 29 -15.17 3.06 -15.37
CA LYS A 29 -14.80 3.97 -14.30
C LYS A 29 -13.30 4.23 -14.43
N ALA A 30 -12.97 5.19 -15.29
CA ALA A 30 -11.64 5.78 -15.36
C ALA A 30 -11.26 6.22 -13.95
N CYS A 31 -10.20 5.62 -13.41
CA CYS A 31 -9.61 5.99 -12.14
C CYS A 31 -9.31 7.49 -12.20
N SER A 32 -10.11 8.30 -11.52
CA SER A 32 -9.88 9.72 -11.35
C SER A 32 -8.65 9.88 -10.47
N GLY A 33 -7.48 9.90 -11.12
CA GLY A 33 -6.21 10.25 -10.54
C GLY A 33 -6.30 11.66 -9.98
N LYS A 34 -6.65 11.75 -8.70
CA LYS A 34 -6.65 12.99 -7.93
C LYS A 34 -5.20 13.46 -7.80
N THR A 35 -4.79 14.24 -8.80
CA THR A 35 -3.86 15.36 -8.74
C THR A 35 -2.61 15.12 -7.91
N CYS A 36 -1.55 14.65 -8.58
CA CYS A 36 -0.18 15.03 -8.23
C CYS A 36 0.02 16.52 -8.57
N ALA A 37 -0.71 17.40 -7.88
CA ALA A 37 -0.49 18.84 -7.94
C ALA A 37 0.67 19.17 -7.01
N LEU A 38 1.89 18.89 -7.48
CA LEU A 38 2.96 19.85 -7.23
C LEU A 38 2.64 21.01 -8.18
N GLU A 39 1.88 21.97 -7.67
CA GLU A 39 1.41 23.12 -8.44
C GLU A 39 2.63 23.85 -9.02
N GLY A 40 2.83 23.75 -10.33
CA GLY A 40 3.84 24.53 -11.06
C GLY A 40 4.69 23.78 -12.08
N SER A 41 4.90 22.47 -11.97
CA SER A 41 5.81 21.76 -12.90
C SER A 41 5.05 20.99 -13.98
N ALA A 42 4.98 21.59 -15.17
CA ALA A 42 4.44 20.96 -16.37
C ALA A 42 5.24 19.69 -16.70
N CYS A 43 4.71 18.52 -16.31
CA CYS A 43 5.28 17.23 -16.66
C CYS A 43 5.02 16.96 -18.16
N SER A 44 5.93 17.44 -19.00
CA SER A 44 5.93 17.20 -20.44
C SER A 44 6.23 15.72 -20.73
N GLY A 45 5.20 14.89 -20.93
CA GLY A 45 5.28 13.56 -21.55
C GLY A 45 5.99 12.43 -20.77
N ALA A 46 6.82 12.73 -19.76
CA ALA A 46 7.37 11.74 -18.84
C ALA A 46 6.40 11.56 -17.67
N GLY A 47 5.89 10.34 -17.47
CA GLY A 47 4.96 10.03 -16.37
C GLY A 47 5.49 10.47 -15.01
N CYS A 48 4.59 10.70 -14.05
CA CYS A 48 4.96 11.18 -12.72
C CYS A 48 6.05 10.25 -12.12
N PRO A 49 7.21 10.78 -11.68
CA PRO A 49 8.29 9.95 -11.14
C PRO A 49 7.84 9.07 -9.97
N ILE A 50 6.88 9.57 -9.18
CA ILE A 50 6.28 8.84 -8.06
C ILE A 50 5.49 7.64 -8.59
N GLU A 51 4.63 7.81 -9.59
CA GLU A 51 3.82 6.71 -10.16
C GLU A 51 4.71 5.64 -10.79
N THR A 52 5.73 6.05 -11.54
CA THR A 52 6.73 5.15 -12.13
C THR A 52 7.53 4.39 -11.08
N ALA A 53 7.79 5.00 -9.93
CA ALA A 53 8.43 4.31 -8.81
C ALA A 53 7.46 3.30 -8.18
N MET A 54 6.22 3.71 -7.89
CA MET A 54 5.20 2.87 -7.26
C MET A 54 4.86 1.64 -8.10
N SER A 55 4.92 1.72 -9.43
CA SER A 55 4.69 0.57 -10.33
C SER A 55 5.78 -0.51 -10.25
N LYS A 56 6.91 -0.23 -9.60
CA LYS A 56 8.01 -1.20 -9.38
C LYS A 56 7.85 -1.99 -8.08
N LEU A 57 6.88 -1.65 -7.24
CA LEU A 57 6.62 -2.40 -6.02
C LEU A 57 6.15 -3.82 -6.35
N PRO A 58 6.49 -4.80 -5.50
CA PRO A 58 5.91 -6.13 -5.59
C PRO A 58 4.39 -6.07 -5.68
N ALA A 59 3.82 -6.81 -6.63
CA ALA A 59 2.38 -6.95 -6.81
C ALA A 59 2.00 -8.43 -6.81
N MET A 60 0.79 -8.73 -6.34
CA MET A 60 0.21 -10.06 -6.43
C MET A 60 -0.58 -10.19 -7.74
N THR A 61 -0.38 -11.29 -8.44
CA THR A 61 -1.17 -11.70 -9.60
C THR A 61 -1.89 -13.00 -9.31
N TYR A 62 -2.94 -13.30 -10.05
CA TYR A 62 -3.73 -14.50 -9.94
C TYR A 62 -3.47 -15.38 -11.16
N LEU A 63 -3.31 -16.68 -10.94
CA LEU A 63 -3.09 -17.69 -11.97
C LEU A 63 -4.24 -18.69 -11.95
N VAL A 64 -4.89 -18.89 -13.09
CA VAL A 64 -5.99 -19.85 -13.27
C VAL A 64 -5.64 -20.74 -14.46
N GLY A 65 -5.22 -21.97 -14.18
CA GLY A 65 -4.68 -22.86 -15.22
C GLY A 65 -3.41 -22.27 -15.84
N THR A 66 -3.49 -21.86 -17.11
CA THR A 66 -2.40 -21.21 -17.86
C THR A 66 -2.56 -19.69 -17.98
N GLU A 67 -3.69 -19.14 -17.53
CA GLU A 67 -4.00 -17.71 -17.67
C GLU A 67 -3.63 -16.94 -16.41
N SER A 68 -3.09 -15.73 -16.58
CA SER A 68 -2.74 -14.83 -15.48
C SER A 68 -3.50 -13.50 -15.58
N THR A 69 -3.89 -12.98 -14.42
CA THR A 69 -4.60 -11.69 -14.31
C THR A 69 -4.22 -10.97 -13.02
N SER A 70 -4.29 -9.64 -13.01
CA SER A 70 -4.08 -8.82 -11.80
C SER A 70 -5.38 -8.54 -11.03
N CYS A 71 -6.54 -8.89 -11.59
CA CYS A 71 -7.85 -8.61 -11.01
C CYS A 71 -8.44 -9.87 -10.35
N SER A 72 -8.77 -9.78 -9.06
CA SER A 72 -9.37 -10.90 -8.32
C SER A 72 -10.72 -11.34 -8.91
N VAL A 73 -11.55 -10.39 -9.32
CA VAL A 73 -12.87 -10.68 -9.93
C VAL A 73 -12.71 -11.42 -11.26
N SER A 74 -11.73 -11.03 -12.07
CA SER A 74 -11.42 -11.74 -13.32
C SER A 74 -10.90 -13.15 -13.03
N ALA A 75 -10.05 -13.32 -12.00
CA ALA A 75 -9.54 -14.63 -11.61
C ALA A 75 -10.67 -15.57 -11.12
N GLU A 76 -11.61 -15.07 -10.32
CA GLU A 76 -12.77 -15.83 -9.86
C GLU A 76 -13.67 -16.24 -11.03
N LYS A 77 -13.90 -15.34 -11.99
CA LYS A 77 -14.65 -15.64 -13.20
C LYS A 77 -13.98 -16.74 -14.04
N LEU A 78 -12.68 -16.61 -14.32
CA LEU A 78 -11.91 -17.62 -15.05
C LEU A 78 -11.90 -18.96 -14.31
N SER A 79 -11.79 -18.93 -12.98
CA SER A 79 -11.81 -20.14 -12.15
C SER A 79 -13.12 -20.90 -12.27
N ALA A 80 -14.25 -20.18 -12.26
CA ALA A 80 -15.58 -20.75 -12.45
C ALA A 80 -15.78 -21.29 -13.88
N GLU A 81 -15.34 -20.56 -14.91
CA GLU A 81 -15.48 -20.95 -16.32
C GLU A 81 -14.67 -22.22 -16.65
N HIS A 82 -13.45 -22.32 -16.14
CA HIS A 82 -12.56 -23.45 -16.42
C HIS A 82 -12.64 -24.56 -15.38
N ASN A 83 -13.35 -24.36 -14.26
CA ASN A 83 -13.38 -25.27 -13.12
C ASN A 83 -11.97 -25.61 -12.59
N VAL A 84 -11.09 -24.60 -12.54
CA VAL A 84 -9.70 -24.71 -12.05
C VAL A 84 -9.53 -23.77 -10.86
N PRO A 85 -8.88 -24.20 -9.75
CA PRO A 85 -8.68 -23.33 -8.59
C PRO A 85 -7.78 -22.14 -8.90
N VAL A 86 -8.08 -20.98 -8.30
CA VAL A 86 -7.21 -19.80 -8.34
C VAL A 86 -5.94 -20.04 -7.52
N LYS A 87 -4.78 -19.87 -8.15
CA LYS A 87 -3.49 -19.78 -7.47
C LYS A 87 -3.04 -18.33 -7.36
N TYR A 88 -2.35 -18.01 -6.29
CA TYR A 88 -1.87 -16.65 -5.99
C TYR A 88 -0.38 -16.59 -6.26
N VAL A 89 0.05 -15.64 -7.07
CA VAL A 89 1.47 -15.47 -7.44
C VAL A 89 1.98 -14.16 -6.86
N ALA A 90 2.96 -14.25 -5.96
CA ALA A 90 3.67 -13.11 -5.40
C ALA A 90 5.17 -13.29 -5.65
N MET A 91 5.81 -12.32 -6.30
CA MET A 91 7.27 -12.33 -6.56
C MET A 91 7.80 -13.63 -7.18
N LYS A 92 7.08 -14.15 -8.19
CA LYS A 92 7.38 -15.42 -8.91
C LYS A 92 7.18 -16.69 -8.09
N LYS A 93 6.76 -16.59 -6.83
CA LYS A 93 6.33 -17.74 -6.01
C LYS A 93 4.83 -17.92 -6.16
N THR A 94 4.38 -19.16 -6.30
CA THR A 94 2.96 -19.52 -6.43
C THR A 94 2.48 -20.16 -5.13
N PHE A 95 1.31 -19.76 -4.66
CA PHE A 95 0.70 -20.18 -3.42
C PHE A 95 -0.75 -20.63 -3.68
N ASP A 96 -1.20 -21.64 -2.93
CA ASP A 96 -2.58 -22.11 -2.98
C ASP A 96 -3.49 -21.35 -1.99
N SER A 97 -2.90 -20.62 -1.03
CA SER A 97 -3.60 -19.84 -0.02
C SER A 97 -3.40 -18.33 -0.24
N LYS A 98 -4.50 -17.58 -0.24
CA LYS A 98 -4.46 -16.11 -0.29
C LYS A 98 -3.69 -15.51 0.88
N ALA A 99 -3.85 -16.08 2.08
CA ALA A 99 -3.20 -15.58 3.28
C ALA A 99 -1.67 -15.70 3.19
N ASP A 100 -1.17 -16.85 2.71
CA ASP A 100 0.26 -17.11 2.55
C ASP A 100 0.86 -16.21 1.47
N ALA A 101 0.14 -16.04 0.34
CA ALA A 101 0.55 -15.13 -0.72
C ALA A 101 0.62 -13.67 -0.26
N MET A 102 -0.37 -13.21 0.53
CA MET A 102 -0.39 -11.87 1.09
C MET A 102 0.73 -11.67 2.12
N SER A 103 1.04 -12.68 2.94
CA SER A 103 2.17 -12.62 3.88
C SER A 103 3.51 -12.52 3.13
N ALA A 104 3.71 -13.35 2.11
CA ALA A 104 4.88 -13.30 1.26
C ALA A 104 4.99 -11.95 0.52
N LEU A 105 3.88 -11.41 0.02
CA LEU A 105 3.85 -10.09 -0.58
C LEU A 105 4.30 -9.01 0.42
N ALA A 106 3.80 -9.05 1.66
CA ALA A 106 4.17 -8.10 2.70
C ALA A 106 5.68 -8.15 3.00
N GLU A 107 6.23 -9.34 3.21
CA GLU A 107 7.67 -9.54 3.48
C GLU A 107 8.56 -9.03 2.34
N GLU A 108 8.23 -9.40 1.10
CA GLU A 108 9.01 -8.98 -0.07
C GLU A 108 8.89 -7.47 -0.31
N THR A 109 7.72 -6.87 -0.04
CA THR A 109 7.52 -5.42 -0.14
C THR A 109 8.32 -4.69 0.93
N GLU A 110 8.29 -5.15 2.18
CA GLU A 110 9.11 -4.59 3.27
C GLU A 110 10.61 -4.69 2.94
N GLN A 111 11.05 -5.83 2.40
CA GLN A 111 12.44 -6.02 1.98
C GLN A 111 12.81 -5.10 0.81
N PHE A 112 11.94 -4.96 -0.19
CA PHE A 112 12.16 -4.05 -1.32
C PHE A 112 12.34 -2.61 -0.83
N VAL A 113 11.46 -2.15 0.08
CA VAL A 113 11.52 -0.79 0.63
C VAL A 113 12.76 -0.58 1.52
N SER A 114 13.13 -1.58 2.32
CA SER A 114 14.36 -1.54 3.14
C SER A 114 15.63 -1.46 2.28
N THR A 115 15.69 -2.25 1.21
CA THR A 115 16.85 -2.25 0.29
C THR A 115 16.92 -1.01 -0.60
N PHE A 116 15.79 -0.34 -0.86
CA PHE A 116 15.74 0.89 -1.66
C PHE A 116 16.55 2.04 -1.05
N VAL A 117 16.50 2.18 0.28
CA VAL A 117 17.25 3.23 1.01
C VAL A 117 18.64 2.80 1.47
N SER A 118 19.00 1.53 1.24
CA SER A 118 20.31 1.01 1.62
C SER A 118 21.37 1.41 0.60
N THR A 119 22.48 1.95 1.09
CA THR A 119 23.66 2.25 0.25
C THR A 119 24.36 0.97 -0.17
N LYS A 120 24.55 0.79 -1.48
CA LYS A 120 25.31 -0.33 -2.05
C LYS A 120 26.56 0.20 -2.75
N LYS A 121 27.74 -0.31 -2.37
CA LYS A 121 28.99 -0.01 -3.06
C LYS A 121 29.24 -1.07 -4.14
N CYS A 122 29.58 -0.65 -5.35
CA CYS A 122 30.05 -1.54 -6.40
C CYS A 122 31.57 -1.71 -6.26
N ASP A 123 32.04 -2.90 -5.94
CA ASP A 123 33.48 -3.15 -5.72
C ASP A 123 34.32 -2.92 -6.97
N VAL A 124 33.73 -3.12 -8.16
CA VAL A 124 34.43 -2.97 -9.44
C VAL A 124 34.60 -1.49 -9.82
N SER A 125 33.52 -0.70 -9.72
CA SER A 125 33.54 0.71 -10.16
C SER A 125 33.88 1.68 -9.03
N GLY A 126 33.84 1.24 -7.77
CA GLY A 126 33.94 2.09 -6.58
C GLY A 126 32.73 3.01 -6.36
N LYS A 127 31.74 3.00 -7.26
CA LYS A 127 30.54 3.86 -7.16
C LYS A 127 29.56 3.34 -6.12
N PHE A 128 28.78 4.25 -5.56
CA PHE A 128 27.69 3.95 -4.63
C PHE A 128 26.34 4.04 -5.35
N THR A 129 25.40 3.18 -4.99
CA THR A 129 24.02 3.22 -5.49
C THR A 129 23.06 3.35 -4.33
N VAL A 130 22.17 4.34 -4.40
CA VAL A 130 21.10 4.59 -3.42
C VAL A 130 19.84 4.95 -4.17
N ALA A 131 18.70 4.34 -3.82
CA ALA A 131 17.41 4.63 -4.46
C ALA A 131 17.43 4.51 -6.00
N GLY A 132 18.27 3.63 -6.54
CA GLY A 132 18.44 3.42 -7.99
C GLY A 132 19.27 4.50 -8.71
N LYS A 133 19.90 5.44 -8.00
CA LYS A 133 20.85 6.40 -8.57
C LYS A 133 22.29 6.02 -8.22
N GLU A 134 23.17 6.08 -9.22
CA GLU A 134 24.62 5.98 -9.02
C GLU A 134 25.20 7.32 -8.55
N LEU A 135 26.09 7.26 -7.57
CA LEU A 135 26.76 8.40 -6.94
C LEU A 135 28.27 8.10 -6.83
N CYS A 136 29.08 9.13 -7.03
CA CYS A 136 30.54 8.99 -7.05
C CYS A 136 31.20 9.04 -5.66
N CYS A 137 30.50 9.55 -4.63
CA CYS A 137 31.06 9.65 -3.29
C CYS A 137 30.12 9.07 -2.23
N GLU A 138 30.72 8.53 -1.17
CA GLU A 138 30.04 7.89 -0.04
C GLU A 138 29.18 8.89 0.74
N VAL A 139 29.65 10.13 0.88
CA VAL A 139 28.96 11.20 1.63
C VAL A 139 27.62 11.54 0.97
N MET A 140 27.60 11.83 -0.34
CA MET A 140 26.34 12.10 -1.05
C MET A 140 25.40 10.89 -1.02
N ALA A 141 25.93 9.68 -1.07
CA ALA A 141 25.13 8.47 -0.94
C ALA A 141 24.52 8.35 0.46
N GLY A 142 25.29 8.63 1.51
CA GLY A 142 24.84 8.66 2.90
C GLY A 142 23.75 9.70 3.14
N GLU A 143 23.95 10.94 2.69
CA GLU A 143 22.96 12.02 2.82
C GLU A 143 21.65 11.67 2.11
N ARG A 144 21.75 11.13 0.89
CA ARG A 144 20.58 10.70 0.13
C ARG A 144 19.81 9.57 0.82
N ALA A 145 20.52 8.58 1.36
CA ALA A 145 19.93 7.50 2.13
C ALA A 145 19.24 8.04 3.40
N GLU A 146 19.86 9.01 4.08
CA GLU A 146 19.31 9.65 5.28
C GLU A 146 18.04 10.45 4.98
N ILE A 147 17.98 11.23 3.90
CA ILE A 147 16.78 11.94 3.46
C ILE A 147 15.62 10.95 3.25
N ALA A 148 15.89 9.87 2.51
CA ALA A 148 14.88 8.85 2.25
C ALA A 148 14.42 8.15 3.54
N LYS A 149 15.35 7.81 4.43
CA LYS A 149 15.07 7.17 5.71
C LYS A 149 14.24 8.06 6.64
N LYS A 150 14.60 9.34 6.79
CA LYS A 150 13.82 10.32 7.56
C LYS A 150 12.39 10.42 7.05
N ALA A 151 12.20 10.45 5.72
CA ALA A 151 10.87 10.48 5.13
C ALA A 151 10.08 9.19 5.42
N MET A 152 10.71 8.01 5.37
CA MET A 152 10.08 6.75 5.75
C MET A 152 9.70 6.70 7.23
N ASP A 153 10.55 7.21 8.11
CA ASP A 153 10.33 7.20 9.56
C ASP A 153 9.19 8.15 9.96
N SER A 154 8.89 9.17 9.14
CA SER A 154 7.73 10.05 9.34
C SER A 154 6.37 9.38 9.05
N VAL A 155 6.37 8.19 8.42
CA VAL A 155 5.15 7.44 8.14
C VAL A 155 4.86 6.49 9.29
N GLU A 156 3.86 6.85 10.09
CA GLU A 156 3.40 6.07 11.23
C GLU A 156 2.14 5.24 10.91
N MET A 157 1.97 4.14 11.64
CA MET A 157 0.74 3.36 11.68
C MET A 157 0.10 3.56 13.03
N THR A 158 -1.10 4.15 13.06
CA THR A 158 -1.92 4.29 14.26
C THR A 158 -3.04 3.25 14.27
N TYR A 159 -3.76 3.16 15.38
CA TYR A 159 -4.83 2.21 15.61
C TYR A 159 -6.09 2.95 16.01
N LEU A 160 -7.21 2.63 15.38
CA LEU A 160 -8.53 3.15 15.71
C LEU A 160 -9.39 2.03 16.30
N VAL A 161 -9.96 2.27 17.47
CA VAL A 161 -10.91 1.36 18.13
C VAL A 161 -12.17 2.14 18.46
N GLY A 162 -13.25 1.90 17.72
CA GLY A 162 -14.44 2.74 17.79
C GLY A 162 -14.13 4.18 17.38
N THR A 163 -14.17 5.12 18.33
CA THR A 163 -13.83 6.54 18.12
C THR A 163 -12.47 6.93 18.70
N GLU A 164 -11.77 6.02 19.38
CA GLU A 164 -10.49 6.30 20.03
C GLU A 164 -9.31 5.92 19.14
N GLU A 165 -8.37 6.85 18.94
CA GLU A 165 -7.13 6.64 18.21
C GLU A 165 -5.95 6.49 19.19
N CYS A 166 -5.06 5.53 18.93
CA CYS A 166 -3.84 5.35 19.72
C CYS A 166 -2.70 4.81 18.85
N SER A 167 -1.44 5.09 19.21
CA SER A 167 -0.26 4.64 18.46
C SER A 167 0.32 3.31 18.97
N CYS A 168 -0.18 2.81 20.10
CA CYS A 168 0.35 1.60 20.75
C CYS A 168 -0.52 0.36 20.47
N PRO A 169 0.03 -0.72 19.90
CA PRO A 169 -0.74 -1.94 19.61
C PRO A 169 -1.34 -2.59 20.86
N ASN A 170 -0.66 -2.52 22.01
CA ASN A 170 -1.13 -3.10 23.27
C ASN A 170 -2.29 -2.29 23.87
N GLN A 171 -2.24 -0.96 23.71
CA GLN A 171 -3.35 -0.10 24.12
C GLN A 171 -4.57 -0.35 23.23
N ALA A 172 -4.39 -0.41 21.91
CA ALA A 172 -5.44 -0.74 20.96
C ALA A 172 -6.10 -2.10 21.29
N ALA A 173 -5.30 -3.11 21.62
CA ALA A 173 -5.83 -4.43 22.01
C ALA A 173 -6.64 -4.37 23.32
N THR A 174 -6.20 -3.56 24.29
CA THR A 174 -6.92 -3.35 25.55
C THR A 174 -8.26 -2.64 25.30
N LEU A 175 -8.25 -1.57 24.51
CA LEU A 175 -9.45 -0.83 24.11
C LEU A 175 -10.44 -1.69 23.33
N ALA A 176 -9.95 -2.53 22.41
CA ALA A 176 -10.80 -3.43 21.62
C ALA A 176 -11.52 -4.45 22.51
N LYS A 177 -10.81 -5.02 23.50
CA LYS A 177 -11.42 -5.92 24.48
C LYS A 177 -12.44 -5.22 25.37
N ALA A 178 -12.17 -3.98 25.79
CA ALA A 178 -13.05 -3.22 26.67
C ALA A 178 -14.33 -2.75 25.97
N SER A 179 -14.21 -2.29 24.72
CA SER A 179 -15.33 -1.76 23.92
C SER A 179 -16.11 -2.83 23.16
N GLY A 180 -15.53 -4.03 22.97
CA GLY A 180 -16.08 -5.05 22.07
C GLY A 180 -16.01 -4.68 20.58
N THR A 181 -15.32 -3.59 20.24
CA THR A 181 -15.16 -3.13 18.85
C THR A 181 -13.86 -3.66 18.26
N GLU A 182 -13.88 -4.03 16.98
CA GLU A 182 -12.67 -4.46 16.27
C GLU A 182 -11.69 -3.30 16.09
N LYS A 183 -10.40 -3.60 16.23
CA LYS A 183 -9.33 -2.64 15.92
C LYS A 183 -9.18 -2.45 14.41
N GLN A 184 -8.98 -1.21 13.99
CA GLN A 184 -8.61 -0.84 12.63
C GLN A 184 -7.21 -0.23 12.65
N PHE A 185 -6.42 -0.53 11.62
CA PHE A 185 -5.12 0.07 11.37
C PHE A 185 -5.32 1.32 10.51
N VAL A 186 -4.67 2.42 10.86
CA VAL A 186 -4.72 3.68 10.11
C VAL A 186 -3.32 3.99 9.60
N ILE A 187 -3.17 4.10 8.28
CA ILE A 187 -1.90 4.37 7.59
C ILE A 187 -2.14 5.50 6.60
N ALA A 188 -1.47 6.63 6.78
CA ALA A 188 -1.62 7.81 5.91
C ALA A 188 -3.10 8.22 5.67
N GLY A 189 -3.94 8.09 6.71
CA GLY A 189 -5.37 8.39 6.67
C GLY A 189 -6.27 7.26 6.13
N GLU A 190 -5.70 6.18 5.58
CA GLU A 190 -6.44 5.02 5.11
C GLU A 190 -6.65 4.00 6.24
N LYS A 191 -7.84 3.40 6.31
CA LYS A 191 -8.21 2.43 7.34
C LYS A 191 -8.30 1.01 6.77
N THR A 192 -7.81 0.02 7.52
CA THR A 192 -7.97 -1.40 7.18
C THR A 192 -8.12 -2.25 8.44
N CYS A 193 -8.86 -3.35 8.39
CA CYS A 193 -8.99 -4.31 9.50
C CYS A 193 -7.99 -5.48 9.40
N CYS A 194 -7.37 -5.68 8.24
CA CYS A 194 -6.46 -6.78 8.00
C CYS A 194 -5.01 -6.38 8.36
N SER A 195 -4.38 -7.12 9.28
CA SER A 195 -3.00 -6.80 9.71
C SER A 195 -1.97 -6.96 8.59
N ILE A 196 -2.15 -7.92 7.69
CA ILE A 196 -1.24 -8.15 6.56
C ILE A 196 -1.39 -7.02 5.52
N ASP A 197 -2.63 -6.61 5.23
CA ASP A 197 -2.89 -5.45 4.36
C ASP A 197 -2.32 -4.16 4.96
N ALA A 198 -2.43 -3.97 6.28
CA ALA A 198 -1.82 -2.85 6.98
C ALA A 198 -0.30 -2.80 6.79
N ARG A 199 0.39 -3.94 6.85
CA ARG A 199 1.84 -4.03 6.58
C ARG A 199 2.19 -3.61 5.15
N VAL A 200 1.48 -4.13 4.15
CA VAL A 200 1.69 -3.77 2.74
C VAL A 200 1.47 -2.28 2.52
N ARG A 201 0.36 -1.72 3.03
CA ARG A 201 0.07 -0.28 2.93
C ARG A 201 1.11 0.58 3.64
N LEU A 202 1.57 0.18 4.82
CA LEU A 202 2.64 0.88 5.52
C LEU A 202 3.93 0.91 4.70
N ALA A 203 4.33 -0.22 4.11
CA ALA A 203 5.49 -0.27 3.23
C ALA A 203 5.31 0.60 1.98
N HIS A 204 4.14 0.58 1.35
CA HIS A 204 3.82 1.45 0.20
C HIS A 204 3.89 2.94 0.57
N ALA A 205 3.32 3.32 1.72
CA ALA A 205 3.33 4.70 2.19
C ALA A 205 4.76 5.17 2.50
N LYS A 206 5.57 4.34 3.16
CA LYS A 206 7.00 4.60 3.41
C LYS A 206 7.77 4.79 2.10
N TYR A 207 7.58 3.91 1.13
CA TYR A 207 8.21 4.01 -0.17
C TYR A 207 7.83 5.30 -0.91
N LYS A 208 6.53 5.61 -0.95
CA LYS A 208 6.03 6.86 -1.54
C LYS A 208 6.64 8.09 -0.88
N ALA A 209 6.74 8.11 0.45
CA ALA A 209 7.37 9.19 1.19
C ALA A 209 8.87 9.34 0.84
N ALA A 210 9.61 8.23 0.79
CA ALA A 210 11.01 8.21 0.38
C ALA A 210 11.21 8.78 -1.04
N VAL A 211 10.46 8.26 -2.02
CA VAL A 211 10.55 8.72 -3.42
C VAL A 211 10.20 10.20 -3.54
N THR A 212 9.17 10.65 -2.82
CA THR A 212 8.76 12.07 -2.81
C THR A 212 9.85 12.96 -2.23
N ALA A 213 10.46 12.57 -1.09
CA ALA A 213 11.53 13.34 -0.47
C ALA A 213 12.77 13.42 -1.37
N LEU A 214 13.13 12.32 -2.03
CA LEU A 214 14.24 12.29 -2.98
C LEU A 214 13.96 13.12 -4.23
N ALA A 215 12.74 13.05 -4.77
CA ALA A 215 12.35 13.88 -5.91
C ALA A 215 12.40 15.37 -5.57
N LYS A 216 12.00 15.77 -4.35
CA LYS A 216 12.15 17.14 -3.86
C LYS A 216 13.62 17.56 -3.71
N ALA A 217 14.46 16.68 -3.19
CA ALA A 217 15.89 16.95 -3.05
C ALA A 217 16.64 17.01 -4.40
N ASP A 218 16.08 16.40 -5.45
CA ASP A 218 16.62 16.43 -6.81
C ASP A 218 16.09 17.60 -7.64
N ALA A 219 15.01 18.25 -7.21
CA ALA A 219 14.51 19.43 -7.90
C ALA A 219 15.62 20.49 -7.90
N PRO A 220 15.82 21.22 -9.01
CA PRO A 220 16.70 22.38 -8.96
C PRO A 220 16.21 23.25 -7.80
N ALA A 221 17.14 23.72 -6.97
CA ALA A 221 16.80 24.82 -6.08
C ALA A 221 16.41 25.96 -7.01
N ASP A 222 15.10 26.17 -7.20
CA ASP A 222 14.60 27.38 -7.80
C ASP A 222 15.25 28.48 -6.97
N ASN A 223 16.15 29.23 -7.59
CA ASN A 223 16.91 30.25 -6.90
C ASN A 223 15.89 31.29 -6.45
N ASP A 224 15.37 31.12 -5.23
CA ASP A 224 14.65 32.13 -4.46
C ASP A 224 15.65 33.24 -4.07
N GLU A 225 16.41 33.76 -5.04
CA GLU A 225 16.96 35.10 -5.04
C GLU A 225 15.81 36.09 -5.25
N GLU A 226 14.77 36.01 -4.42
CA GLU A 226 13.76 37.06 -4.32
C GLU A 226 14.38 38.18 -3.46
N GLU A 227 15.20 38.99 -4.16
CA GLU A 227 15.07 40.44 -4.15
C GLU A 227 14.95 41.10 -2.77
N SER A 228 16.04 41.11 -2.01
CA SER A 228 16.25 42.09 -0.93
C SER A 228 16.62 43.48 -1.50
N ALA A 229 15.85 43.96 -2.48
CA ALA A 229 16.02 45.26 -3.10
C ALA A 229 14.72 46.07 -3.02
N ASN A 230 14.35 46.51 -1.80
CA ASN A 230 13.82 47.85 -1.52
C ASN A 230 13.23 47.90 -0.10
N LEU A 231 13.95 48.53 0.83
CA LEU A 231 13.50 49.68 1.63
C LEU A 231 14.59 50.12 2.61
#